data_AF-A0A1S3QD68-F1
#
_entry.id   AF-A0A1S3QD68-F1
#
_cell.length_a   1.000
_cell.length_b   1.000
_cell.length_c   1.000
_cell.angle_alpha   90.00
_cell.angle_beta   90.00
_cell.angle_gamma   90.00
#
_symmetry.space_group_name_H-M   'P 1'
#
loop_
_entity.id
_entity.type
_entity.pdbx_description
1 polymer ?
#
loop_
_entity_poly.entity_id
_entity_poly.type
_entity_poly.pdbx_seq_one_letter_code
_entity_poly.pdbx_strand_id
1 'polypeptide(L)'
;MALDCTSLTKLTLVLCVAARGFPPVSGCSGAYGRAIPPLSSCSGAYERAISDFCVTKFSLDMEALDQSLWCSWSDTFQPYEELTNCTFFVALKMHCFWPNQLIDELFIHLHRDYFHDCALTGRLLQDPPIRILGPFIGVPVLVTLLMTALVVWSGKCCQGIV
;
A
#
# COMPACT_ATOMS: atom_id res chain seq x y z
N MET A 1 10.91 -1.62 -51.74
CA MET A 1 10.17 -1.80 -50.48
C MET A 1 11.06 -1.28 -49.35
N ALA A 2 11.18 0.04 -49.23
CA ALA A 2 12.05 0.65 -48.24
C ALA A 2 11.29 0.71 -46.92
N LEU A 3 11.78 0.02 -45.89
CA LEU A 3 11.37 0.30 -44.52
C LEU A 3 11.97 1.65 -44.15
N ASP A 4 11.15 2.70 -44.13
CA ASP A 4 11.57 4.01 -43.63
C ASP A 4 12.05 3.93 -42.18
N CYS A 5 13.17 4.60 -41.87
CA CYS A 5 13.77 4.70 -40.54
C CYS A 5 12.77 5.22 -39.48
N THR A 6 11.78 5.99 -39.92
CA THR A 6 10.66 6.52 -39.13
C THR A 6 9.65 5.44 -38.71
N SER A 7 9.53 4.36 -39.49
CA SER A 7 8.68 3.21 -39.16
C SER A 7 9.36 2.31 -38.14
N LEU A 8 10.67 2.10 -38.30
CA LEU A 8 11.50 1.37 -37.34
C LEU A 8 11.52 2.03 -35.97
N THR A 9 11.77 3.34 -35.89
CA THR A 9 11.76 4.08 -34.62
C THR A 9 10.40 4.04 -33.91
N LYS A 10 9.28 4.12 -34.65
CA LYS A 10 7.93 3.94 -34.09
C LYS A 10 7.70 2.53 -33.57
N LEU A 11 8.13 1.50 -34.30
CA LEU A 11 8.01 0.10 -33.89
C LEU A 11 8.84 -0.16 -32.62
N THR A 12 10.07 0.37 -32.56
CA THR A 12 10.94 0.27 -31.39
C THR A 12 10.34 0.96 -30.17
N LEU A 13 9.71 2.14 -30.33
CA LEU A 13 9.07 2.85 -29.22
C LEU A 13 7.86 2.07 -28.67
N VAL A 14 7.02 1.52 -29.55
CA VAL A 14 5.84 0.72 -29.17
C VAL A 14 6.25 -0.58 -28.46
N LEU A 15 7.27 -1.27 -28.97
CA LEU A 15 7.83 -2.47 -28.33
C LEU A 15 8.47 -2.14 -26.98
N CYS A 16 9.18 -1.01 -26.85
CA CYS A 16 9.76 -0.57 -25.58
C CYS A 16 8.70 -0.22 -24.51
N VAL A 17 7.55 0.34 -24.90
CA VAL A 17 6.45 0.63 -23.96
C VAL A 17 5.74 -0.65 -23.53
N ALA A 18 5.51 -1.60 -24.45
CA ALA A 18 4.90 -2.89 -24.13
C ALA A 18 5.79 -3.75 -23.20
N ALA A 19 7.11 -3.71 -23.39
CA ALA A 19 8.06 -4.47 -22.58
C ALA A 19 8.27 -3.92 -21.15
N ARG A 20 7.86 -2.67 -20.88
CA ARG A 20 7.98 -2.03 -19.55
C ARG A 20 6.74 -2.17 -18.66
N GLY A 21 5.64 -2.71 -19.18
CA GLY A 21 4.34 -2.73 -18.50
C GLY A 21 4.03 -3.97 -17.65
N PHE A 22 4.82 -5.05 -17.73
CA PHE A 22 4.57 -6.27 -16.97
C PHE A 22 5.86 -6.82 -16.36
N PRO A 23 6.15 -6.58 -15.07
CA PRO A 23 7.10 -7.43 -14.39
C PRO A 23 6.48 -8.85 -14.31
N PRO A 24 7.23 -9.90 -14.63
CA PRO A 24 6.81 -11.25 -14.26
C PRO A 24 6.77 -11.28 -12.73
N VAL A 25 5.59 -11.51 -12.16
CA VAL A 25 5.43 -11.76 -10.73
C VAL A 25 6.03 -13.15 -10.47
N SER A 26 7.34 -13.17 -10.25
CA SER A 26 8.06 -14.35 -9.79
C SER A 26 7.50 -14.70 -8.41
N GLY A 27 6.68 -15.75 -8.34
CA GLY A 27 6.21 -16.31 -7.08
C GLY A 27 7.40 -16.60 -6.17
N CYS A 28 7.38 -16.06 -4.96
CA CYS A 28 8.38 -16.35 -3.95
C CYS A 28 8.25 -17.81 -3.52
N SER A 29 9.06 -18.70 -4.12
CA SER A 29 9.36 -19.99 -3.53
C SER A 29 10.38 -19.74 -2.41
N GLY A 30 9.89 -19.59 -1.17
CA GLY A 30 10.68 -19.28 0.01
C GLY A 30 11.56 -20.45 0.43
N ALA A 31 12.82 -20.43 0.00
CA ALA A 31 13.88 -21.27 0.50
C ALA A 31 14.44 -20.70 1.82
N TYR A 32 13.81 -21.00 2.95
CA TYR A 32 14.37 -20.74 4.29
C TYR A 32 14.24 -21.98 5.16
N GLY A 33 15.17 -22.92 4.98
CA GLY A 33 15.34 -24.08 5.85
C GLY A 33 15.96 -23.70 7.20
N ARG A 34 15.14 -23.10 8.09
CA ARG A 34 15.43 -23.05 9.52
C ARG A 34 14.22 -23.68 10.21
N ALA A 35 14.42 -24.80 10.90
CA ALA A 35 13.38 -25.38 11.75
C ALA A 35 13.04 -24.37 12.84
N ILE A 36 11.98 -23.59 12.61
CA ILE A 36 11.36 -22.77 13.65
C ILE A 36 10.76 -23.77 14.64
N PRO A 37 11.07 -23.71 15.95
CA PRO A 37 10.35 -24.52 16.93
C PRO A 37 8.84 -24.31 16.73
N PRO A 38 7.99 -25.35 16.86
CA PRO A 38 6.58 -25.21 16.55
C PRO A 38 6.00 -24.06 17.38
N LEU A 39 5.61 -22.99 16.68
CA LEU A 39 4.93 -21.86 17.28
C LEU A 39 3.66 -22.42 17.92
N SER A 40 3.60 -22.36 19.24
CA SER A 40 2.47 -22.91 19.99
C SER A 40 1.25 -22.00 19.84
N SER A 41 0.05 -22.58 19.86
CA SER A 41 -1.19 -21.80 19.93
C SER A 41 -1.24 -21.08 21.29
N CYS A 42 -1.00 -19.78 21.26
CA CYS A 42 -1.01 -18.93 22.44
C CYS A 42 -2.40 -18.31 22.60
N SER A 43 -3.10 -18.66 23.68
CA SER A 43 -4.36 -18.02 24.05
C SER A 43 -4.28 -17.39 25.44
N GLY A 44 -4.72 -18.09 26.50
CA GLY A 44 -5.07 -17.43 27.77
C GLY A 44 -3.91 -16.76 28.53
N ALA A 45 -2.72 -17.35 28.55
CA ALA A 45 -1.56 -16.71 29.20
C ALA A 45 -1.02 -15.52 28.39
N TYR A 46 -1.11 -15.61 27.07
CA TYR A 46 -0.69 -14.56 26.15
C TYR A 46 -1.66 -13.37 26.19
N GLU A 47 -2.97 -13.64 26.16
CA GLU A 47 -4.03 -12.64 26.31
C GLU A 47 -3.87 -11.83 27.59
N ARG A 48 -3.68 -12.52 28.73
CA ARG A 48 -3.50 -11.86 30.02
C ARG A 48 -2.24 -11.00 30.04
N ALA A 49 -1.13 -11.50 29.50
CA ALA A 49 0.10 -10.72 29.40
C ALA A 49 -0.07 -9.47 28.53
N ILE A 50 -0.77 -9.58 27.40
CA ILE A 50 -1.04 -8.42 26.54
C ILE A 50 -1.93 -7.40 27.26
N SER A 51 -2.99 -7.87 27.92
CA SER A 51 -3.91 -7.01 28.66
C SER A 51 -3.18 -6.27 29.78
N ASP A 52 -2.45 -6.99 30.63
CA ASP A 52 -1.79 -6.42 31.80
C ASP A 52 -0.65 -5.46 31.42
N PHE A 53 0.17 -5.79 30.43
CA PHE A 53 1.36 -5.00 30.09
C PHE A 53 1.13 -4.00 28.96
N CYS A 54 0.56 -4.45 27.84
CA CYS A 54 0.50 -3.63 26.63
C CYS A 54 -0.75 -2.74 26.61
N VAL A 55 -1.93 -3.31 26.90
CA VAL A 55 -3.20 -2.56 26.87
C VAL A 55 -3.26 -1.57 28.02
N THR A 56 -2.85 -1.96 29.24
CA THR A 56 -2.81 -1.03 30.39
C THR A 56 -1.93 0.18 30.09
N LYS A 57 -0.74 -0.03 29.52
CA LYS A 57 0.15 1.08 29.16
C LYS A 57 -0.46 1.96 28.06
N PHE A 58 -1.01 1.35 27.01
CA PHE A 58 -1.70 2.10 25.96
C PHE A 58 -2.86 2.94 26.49
N SER A 59 -3.66 2.40 27.41
CA SER A 59 -4.76 3.15 28.05
C SER A 59 -4.25 4.37 28.82
N LEU A 60 -3.13 4.25 29.53
CA LEU A 60 -2.53 5.37 30.24
C LEU A 60 -1.99 6.43 29.27
N ASP A 61 -1.34 6.00 28.18
CA ASP A 61 -0.84 6.92 27.16
C ASP A 61 -2.00 7.64 26.44
N MET A 62 -3.12 6.95 26.21
CA MET A 62 -4.34 7.52 25.61
C MET A 62 -5.14 8.41 26.57
N GLU A 63 -5.09 8.17 27.88
CA GLU A 63 -5.70 9.04 28.90
C GLU A 63 -4.88 10.32 29.09
N ALA A 64 -3.55 10.22 28.96
CA ALA A 64 -2.66 11.39 28.97
C ALA A 64 -2.84 12.27 27.72
N LEU A 65 -3.34 11.71 26.62
CA LEU A 65 -3.74 12.43 25.42
C LEU A 65 -5.19 12.92 25.55
N ASP A 66 -5.44 14.19 25.27
CA ASP A 66 -6.82 14.70 25.21
C ASP A 66 -7.66 13.93 24.18
N GLN A 67 -8.91 13.63 24.53
CA GLN A 67 -9.83 12.88 23.68
C GLN A 67 -10.03 13.51 22.28
N SER A 68 -9.92 14.84 22.18
CA SER A 68 -9.99 15.56 20.90
C SER A 68 -8.85 15.20 19.92
N LEU A 69 -7.73 14.68 20.43
CA LEU A 69 -6.55 14.32 19.64
C LEU A 69 -6.53 12.85 19.22
N TRP A 70 -7.47 12.02 19.71
CA TRP A 70 -7.51 10.59 19.38
C TRP A 70 -7.66 10.33 17.87
N CYS A 71 -8.29 11.24 17.12
CA CYS A 71 -8.41 11.09 15.67
C CYS A 71 -7.21 11.63 14.87
N SER A 72 -6.23 12.22 15.54
CA SER A 72 -5.02 12.73 14.91
C SER A 72 -3.93 11.66 14.91
N TRP A 73 -3.64 11.11 13.73
CA TRP A 73 -2.62 10.07 13.64
C TRP A 73 -1.23 10.52 14.08
N SER A 74 -0.85 11.78 13.85
CA SER A 74 0.46 12.27 14.28
C SER A 74 0.64 12.16 15.78
N ASP A 75 -0.44 12.34 16.54
CA ASP A 75 -0.43 12.32 17.99
C ASP A 75 -0.60 10.90 18.54
N THR A 76 -1.40 10.06 17.88
CA THR A 76 -1.62 8.66 18.31
C THR A 76 -0.62 7.66 17.71
N PHE A 77 0.24 8.07 16.78
CA PHE A 77 1.20 7.17 16.13
C PHE A 77 2.15 6.54 17.14
N GLN A 78 2.74 7.35 18.02
CA GLN A 78 3.71 6.88 19.01
C GLN A 78 3.11 5.85 20.00
N PRO A 79 1.98 6.11 20.70
CA PRO A 79 1.39 5.10 21.59
C PRO A 79 0.93 3.85 20.85
N TYR A 80 0.46 3.98 19.61
CA TYR A 80 0.07 2.82 18.80
C TYR A 80 1.27 1.96 18.35
N GLU A 81 2.39 2.60 18.00
CA GLU A 81 3.66 1.92 17.72
C GLU A 81 4.18 1.18 18.95
N GLU A 82 4.16 1.82 20.13
CA GLU A 82 4.57 1.20 21.39
C GLU A 82 3.69 -0.01 21.74
N LEU A 83 2.36 0.09 21.57
CA LEU A 83 1.43 -1.03 21.74
C LEU A 83 1.78 -2.19 20.80
N THR A 84 1.98 -1.90 19.51
CA THR A 84 2.28 -2.91 18.49
C THR A 84 3.60 -3.61 18.80
N ASN A 85 4.64 -2.86 19.16
CA ASN A 85 5.95 -3.40 19.53
C ASN A 85 5.87 -4.22 20.83
N CYS A 86 5.08 -3.78 21.82
CA CYS A 86 4.83 -4.55 23.04
C CYS A 86 4.20 -5.92 22.74
N THR A 87 3.12 -5.96 21.93
CA THR A 87 2.48 -7.24 21.58
C THR A 87 3.40 -8.17 20.81
N PHE A 88 4.23 -7.62 19.91
CA PHE A 88 5.25 -8.37 19.18
C PHE A 88 6.31 -8.95 20.12
N PHE A 89 6.82 -8.16 21.06
CA PHE A 89 7.82 -8.61 22.03
C PHE A 89 7.27 -9.70 22.96
N VAL A 90 6.04 -9.55 23.45
CA VAL A 90 5.38 -10.58 24.26
C VAL A 90 5.21 -11.87 23.46
N ALA A 91 4.81 -11.78 22.18
CA ALA A 91 4.70 -12.95 21.30
C ALA A 91 6.04 -13.67 21.13
N LEU A 92 7.13 -12.92 20.90
CA LEU A 92 8.48 -13.48 20.81
C LEU A 92 8.92 -14.19 22.10
N LYS A 93 8.64 -13.59 23.27
CA LYS A 93 8.99 -14.16 24.59
C LYS A 93 8.22 -15.43 24.91
N MET A 94 6.97 -15.50 24.47
CA MET A 94 6.06 -16.62 24.70
C MET A 94 6.10 -17.66 23.56
N HIS A 95 6.98 -17.47 22.57
CA HIS A 95 7.10 -18.33 21.37
C HIS A 95 5.78 -18.49 20.59
N CYS A 96 5.04 -17.39 20.47
CA CYS A 96 3.77 -17.29 19.75
C CYS A 96 3.94 -16.71 18.35
N PHE A 97 3.04 -17.06 17.45
CA PHE A 97 2.97 -16.42 16.14
C PHE A 97 2.32 -15.03 16.25
N TRP A 98 2.88 -14.05 15.53
CA TRP A 98 2.37 -12.70 15.42
C TRP A 98 2.34 -12.32 13.93
N PRO A 99 1.22 -11.82 13.39
CA PRO A 99 -0.07 -11.60 14.04
C PRO A 99 -0.86 -12.91 14.28
N ASN A 100 -1.79 -12.91 15.23
CA ASN A 100 -2.68 -14.05 15.52
C ASN A 100 -4.12 -13.54 15.68
N GLN A 101 -5.13 -14.42 15.58
CA GLN A 101 -6.54 -14.03 15.71
C GLN A 101 -6.83 -13.21 16.98
N LEU A 102 -6.19 -13.58 18.09
CA LEU A 102 -6.31 -12.86 19.36
C LEU A 102 -5.85 -11.39 19.28
N ILE A 103 -4.77 -11.14 18.55
CA ILE A 103 -4.24 -9.79 18.33
C ILE A 103 -5.15 -9.01 17.39
N ASP A 104 -5.68 -9.65 16.34
CA ASP A 104 -6.62 -9.00 15.43
C ASP A 104 -7.89 -8.56 16.15
N GLU A 105 -8.48 -9.43 16.98
CA GLU A 105 -9.63 -9.11 17.81
C GLU A 105 -9.33 -7.98 18.81
N LEU A 106 -8.15 -7.99 19.43
CA LEU A 106 -7.70 -6.93 20.33
C LEU A 106 -7.63 -5.58 19.61
N PHE A 107 -6.97 -5.51 18.45
CA PHE A 107 -6.86 -4.26 17.70
C PHE A 107 -8.24 -3.76 17.26
N ILE A 108 -9.15 -4.64 16.85
CA ILE A 108 -10.53 -4.25 16.53
C ILE A 108 -11.24 -3.66 17.74
N HIS A 109 -11.07 -4.24 18.94
CA HIS A 109 -11.64 -3.70 20.17
C HIS A 109 -11.08 -2.32 20.49
N LEU A 110 -9.75 -2.15 20.45
CA LEU A 110 -9.12 -0.85 20.68
C LEU A 110 -9.56 0.21 19.66
N HIS A 111 -9.72 -0.17 18.39
CA HIS A 111 -10.27 0.72 17.35
C HIS A 111 -11.71 1.13 17.65
N ARG A 112 -12.54 0.25 18.21
CA ARG A 112 -13.90 0.60 18.64
C ARG A 112 -13.91 1.46 19.90
N ASP A 113 -13.05 1.20 20.87
CA ASP A 113 -13.07 1.93 22.14
C ASP A 113 -12.56 3.36 21.97
N TYR A 114 -11.41 3.54 21.30
CA TYR A 114 -10.75 4.84 21.19
C TYR A 114 -11.01 5.57 19.88
N PHE A 115 -11.32 4.86 18.78
CA PHE A 115 -11.34 5.45 17.44
C PHE A 115 -12.70 5.32 16.72
N HIS A 116 -13.79 4.97 17.42
CA HIS A 116 -15.10 4.77 16.79
C HIS A 116 -15.66 6.00 16.07
N ASP A 117 -15.38 7.20 16.59
CA ASP A 117 -15.85 8.47 16.01
C ASP A 117 -14.88 9.06 14.97
N CYS A 118 -13.74 8.41 14.75
CA CYS A 118 -12.72 8.92 13.85
C CYS A 118 -13.07 8.61 12.40
N ALA A 119 -13.22 9.66 11.59
CA ALA A 119 -13.37 9.50 10.15
C ALA A 119 -12.08 8.90 9.55
N LEU A 120 -12.22 7.98 8.59
CA LEU A 120 -11.12 7.40 7.79
C LEU A 120 -10.42 8.42 6.86
N THR A 121 -10.59 9.71 7.12
CA THR A 121 -10.16 10.83 6.29
C THR A 121 -8.64 10.79 6.12
N GLY A 122 -8.19 10.45 4.91
CA GLY A 122 -6.77 10.42 4.54
C GLY A 122 -6.08 9.04 4.62
N ARG A 123 -6.75 7.99 5.11
CA ARG A 123 -6.22 6.61 5.14
C ARG A 123 -6.79 5.67 4.12
N LEU A 124 -7.96 5.98 3.57
CA LEU A 124 -8.48 5.24 2.44
C LEU A 124 -7.63 5.65 1.24
N LEU A 125 -6.80 4.73 0.73
CA LEU A 125 -6.20 4.82 -0.60
C LEU A 125 -7.34 4.71 -1.62
N GLN A 126 -8.18 5.74 -1.66
CA GLN A 126 -9.32 5.86 -2.52
C GLN A 126 -8.82 6.61 -3.74
N ASP A 127 -9.06 6.04 -4.92
CA ASP A 127 -8.83 6.78 -6.15
C ASP A 127 -9.64 8.09 -6.11
N PRO A 128 -9.05 9.22 -6.52
CA PRO A 128 -9.77 10.48 -6.59
C PRO A 128 -10.99 10.31 -7.53
N PRO A 129 -12.09 11.03 -7.27
CA PRO A 129 -13.32 10.89 -8.05
C PRO A 129 -13.04 11.04 -9.56
N ILE A 130 -13.79 10.32 -10.40
CA ILE A 130 -13.58 10.24 -11.86
C ILE A 130 -13.50 11.62 -12.55
N ARG A 131 -14.14 12.65 -11.97
CA ARG A 131 -14.07 14.03 -12.43
C ARG A 131 -12.64 14.59 -12.44
N ILE A 132 -11.80 14.16 -11.50
CA ILE A 132 -10.39 14.56 -11.39
C ILE A 132 -9.53 13.59 -12.18
N LEU A 133 -9.72 12.28 -11.98
CA LEU A 133 -8.92 11.23 -12.62
C LEU A 133 -9.08 11.20 -14.16
N GLY A 134 -10.29 11.43 -14.66
CA GLY A 134 -10.63 11.38 -16.08
C GLY A 134 -9.80 12.34 -16.95
N PRO A 135 -9.71 13.64 -16.61
CA PRO A 135 -8.82 14.58 -17.29
C PRO A 135 -7.34 14.16 -17.26
N PHE A 136 -6.84 13.64 -16.14
CA PHE A 136 -5.45 13.17 -16.04
C PHE A 136 -5.13 12.02 -16.99
N ILE A 137 -6.10 11.17 -17.30
CA ILE A 137 -5.95 10.08 -18.27
C ILE A 137 -6.23 10.58 -19.70
N GLY A 138 -7.28 11.39 -19.87
CA GLY A 138 -7.73 11.85 -21.18
C GLY A 138 -6.78 12.82 -21.86
N VAL A 139 -6.16 13.73 -21.11
CA VAL A 139 -5.22 14.73 -21.67
C VAL A 139 -3.99 14.06 -22.30
N PRO A 140 -3.24 13.15 -21.63
CA PRO A 140 -2.14 12.42 -22.25
C PRO A 140 -2.55 11.62 -23.49
N VAL A 141 -3.71 10.96 -23.45
CA VAL A 141 -4.22 10.21 -24.62
C VAL A 141 -4.50 11.14 -25.79
N LEU A 142 -5.19 12.27 -25.55
CA LEU A 142 -5.49 13.23 -26.61
C LEU A 142 -4.21 13.86 -27.20
N VAL A 143 -3.23 14.19 -26.36
CA VAL A 143 -1.91 14.70 -26.78
C VAL A 143 -1.17 13.68 -27.64
N THR A 144 -1.15 12.41 -27.24
CA THR A 144 -0.50 11.34 -28.03
C THR A 144 -1.19 11.14 -29.39
N LEU A 145 -2.52 11.19 -29.45
CA LEU A 145 -3.27 11.12 -30.71
C LEU A 145 -2.98 12.32 -31.63
N LEU A 146 -2.94 13.54 -31.08
CA LEU A 146 -2.60 14.73 -31.85
C LEU A 146 -1.17 14.68 -32.39
N MET A 147 -0.19 14.31 -31.56
CA MET A 147 1.21 14.19 -31.98
C MET A 147 1.37 13.13 -33.08
N THR A 148 0.71 11.97 -32.96
CA THR A 148 0.76 10.94 -33.99
C THR A 148 0.11 11.39 -35.29
N ALA A 149 -1.05 12.07 -35.23
CA ALA A 149 -1.70 12.65 -36.40
C ALA A 149 -0.81 13.70 -37.10
N LEU A 150 -0.17 14.59 -36.34
CA LEU A 150 0.77 15.58 -36.87
C LEU A 150 1.96 14.91 -37.57
N VAL A 151 2.56 13.88 -36.97
CA VAL A 151 3.67 13.15 -37.61
C VAL A 151 3.24 12.46 -38.91
N VAL A 152 2.03 11.89 -38.96
CA VAL A 152 1.49 11.27 -40.18
C VAL A 152 1.19 12.33 -41.25
N TRP A 153 0.61 13.46 -40.86
CA TRP A 153 0.33 14.57 -41.76
C TRP A 153 1.62 15.14 -42.35
N SER A 154 2.61 15.47 -41.50
CA SER A 154 3.91 15.97 -41.93
C SER A 154 4.67 14.93 -42.77
N GLY A 155 4.56 13.64 -42.45
CA GLY A 155 5.14 12.56 -43.26
C GLY A 155 4.53 12.45 -44.66
N LYS A 156 3.21 12.68 -44.78
CA LYS A 156 2.52 12.76 -46.08
C LYS A 156 2.87 14.04 -46.85
N CYS A 157 2.93 15.20 -46.18
CA CYS A 157 3.35 16.46 -46.81
C CYS A 157 4.80 16.41 -47.29
N CYS A 158 5.71 15.75 -46.57
CA CYS A 158 7.10 15.58 -46.99
C CYS A 158 7.30 14.53 -48.10
N GLN A 159 6.33 13.64 -48.36
CA GLN A 159 6.36 12.71 -49.52
C GLN A 159 5.65 13.26 -50.76
N GLY A 160 4.84 14.32 -50.65
CA GLY A 160 4.05 14.90 -51.74
C GLY A 160 4.63 16.16 -52.39
N ILE A 161 5.85 16.56 -52.04
CA ILE A 161 6.63 17.60 -52.74
C ILE A 161 7.91 16.95 -53.27
N VAL A 162 7.75 16.08 -54.28
CA VAL A 162 8.67 15.89 -55.41
C VAL A 162 7.89 15.27 -56.57
#